data_AF-A0A841BNU3-F1
#
_entry.id   AF-A0A841BNU3-F1
#
_cell.length_a   1.000
_cell.length_b   1.000
_cell.length_c   1.000
_cell.angle_alpha   90.00
_cell.angle_beta   90.00
_cell.angle_gamma   90.00
#
_symmetry.space_group_name_H-M   'P 1'
#
loop_
_entity.id
_entity.type
_entity.pdbx_description
1 polymer ?
#
loop_
_entity_poly.entity_id
_entity_poly.type
_entity_poly.pdbx_seq_one_letter_code
_entity_poly.pdbx_strand_id
1 'polypeptide(L)' 'MSGAVPVVLFALAGILVGGAWSLYKQGAHRGVVAVVGLFALVSAAGGVAWLMPGEV' A
#
# COMPACT_ATOMS: atom_id res chain seq x y z
N MET A 1 2.55 -20.99 -7.77
CA MET A 1 3.03 -19.59 -7.71
C MET A 1 2.25 -18.81 -6.64
N SER A 2 2.14 -19.35 -5.42
CA SER A 2 1.20 -18.89 -4.38
C SER A 2 1.84 -18.12 -3.21
N GLY A 3 3.17 -17.93 -3.20
CA GLY A 3 3.86 -17.20 -2.11
C GLY A 3 4.22 -15.74 -2.42
N ALA A 4 4.09 -15.30 -3.68
CA ALA A 4 4.56 -13.98 -4.10
C ALA A 4 3.54 -12.85 -3.87
N VAL A 5 2.26 -13.18 -3.69
CA VAL A 5 1.17 -12.21 -3.51
C VAL A 5 1.41 -11.25 -2.33
N PRO A 6 1.72 -11.72 -1.11
CA PRO A 6 1.98 -10.82 0.01
C PRO A 6 3.21 -9.95 -0.23
N VAL A 7 4.27 -10.50 -0.83
CA VAL A 7 5.49 -9.75 -1.16
C VAL A 7 5.18 -8.60 -2.11
N VAL A 8 4.35 -8.83 -3.14
CA VAL A 8 3.91 -7.79 -4.08
C VAL A 8 3.04 -6.75 -3.38
N LEU A 9 2.10 -7.15 -2.52
CA LEU A 9 1.23 -6.23 -1.78
C LEU A 9 2.02 -5.33 -0.81
N PHE A 10 3.02 -5.88 -0.12
CA PHE A 10 3.92 -5.11 0.74
C PHE A 10 4.84 -4.18 -0.05
N ALA A 11 5.38 -4.65 -1.19
CA ALA A 11 6.19 -3.81 -2.07
C ALA A 11 5.37 -2.62 -2.61
N LEU A 12 4.13 -2.86 -3.05
CA LEU A 12 3.21 -1.82 -3.49
C LEU A 12 2.85 -0.86 -2.37
N ALA A 13 2.62 -1.35 -1.15
CA ALA A 13 2.39 -0.49 0.01
C ALA A 13 3.58 0.46 0.24
N GLY A 14 4.81 -0.05 0.20
CA GLY A 14 6.02 0.78 0.32
C GLY A 14 6.14 1.83 -0.79
N ILE A 15 5.88 1.44 -2.04
CA ILE A 15 5.90 2.35 -3.19
C ILE A 15 4.85 3.45 -3.03
N LEU A 16 3.63 3.12 -2.62
CA LEU A 16 2.57 4.11 -2.45
C LEU A 16 2.82 5.05 -1.28
N VAL A 17 3.39 4.58 -0.16
CA VAL A 17 3.81 5.45 0.95
C VAL A 17 4.91 6.42 0.49
N GLY A 18 5.90 5.92 -0.25
CA GLY A 18 6.96 6.76 -0.84
C GLY A 18 6.41 7.76 -1.86
N GLY A 19 5.45 7.34 -2.69
CA GLY A 19 4.73 8.17 -3.64
C GLY A 19 3.92 9.28 -2.97
N ALA A 20 3.15 8.96 -1.92
CA ALA A 20 2.39 9.93 -1.14
C ALA A 20 3.30 10.96 -0.47
N TRP A 21 4.43 10.52 0.11
CA TRP A 21 5.42 11.42 0.72
C TRP A 21 6.08 12.34 -0.30
N SER A 22 6.42 11.81 -1.48
CA SER A 22 6.95 12.60 -2.60
C SER A 22 5.94 13.66 -3.06
N LEU A 23 4.66 13.27 -3.19
CA LEU A 23 3.59 14.17 -3.60
C LEU A 23 3.32 15.27 -2.58
N TYR A 24 3.37 14.92 -1.29
CA TYR A 24 3.29 15.88 -0.20
C TYR A 24 4.42 16.91 -0.25
N LYS A 25 5.65 16.45 -0.48
CA LYS A 25 6.83 17.32 -0.59
C LYS A 25 6.80 18.21 -1.85
N GLN A 26 6.17 17.76 -2.91
CA GLN A 26 5.96 18.54 -4.14
C GLN A 26 4.86 19.60 -4.02
N GLY A 27 4.21 19.71 -2.84
CA GLY A 27 3.12 20.66 -2.63
C GLY A 27 1.86 20.30 -3.42
N ALA A 28 1.70 19.03 -3.81
CA ALA A 28 0.56 18.58 -4.56
C ALA A 28 -0.75 18.75 -3.76
N HIS A 29 -1.86 18.83 -4.49
CA HIS A 29 -3.17 18.99 -3.90
C HIS A 29 -3.44 17.93 -2.82
N ARG A 30 -3.85 18.39 -1.62
CA ARG A 30 -4.03 17.55 -0.43
C ARG A 30 -4.95 16.36 -0.67
N GLY A 31 -5.95 16.50 -1.56
CA GLY A 31 -6.84 15.40 -1.96
C GLY A 31 -6.12 14.26 -2.67
N VAL A 32 -5.11 14.56 -3.51
CA VAL A 32 -4.36 13.52 -4.22
C VAL A 32 -3.46 12.76 -3.25
N VAL A 33 -2.79 13.48 -2.35
CA VAL A 33 -1.98 12.87 -1.27
C VAL A 33 -2.84 11.95 -0.39
N ALA A 34 -4.06 12.38 -0.05
CA ALA A 34 -4.99 11.59 0.76
C ALA A 34 -5.45 10.31 0.04
N VAL A 35 -5.78 10.38 -1.25
CA VAL A 35 -6.18 9.20 -2.03
C VAL A 35 -5.02 8.21 -2.17
N VAL A 36 -3.80 8.67 -2.46
CA VAL A 36 -2.63 7.78 -2.56
C VAL A 36 -2.31 7.14 -1.20
N GLY A 37 -2.40 7.90 -0.11
CA GLY A 37 -2.26 7.37 1.24
C GLY A 37 -3.32 6.31 1.58
N LEU A 38 -4.57 6.50 1.16
CA LEU A 38 -5.65 5.53 1.36
C LEU A 38 -5.37 4.21 0.64
N PHE A 39 -4.93 4.26 -0.62
CA PHE A 39 -4.54 3.05 -1.35
C PHE A 39 -3.35 2.35 -0.70
N ALA A 40 -2.39 3.10 -0.14
CA ALA A 40 -1.27 2.54 0.59
C ALA A 40 -1.74 1.71 1.80
N LEU A 41 -2.70 2.24 2.55
CA LEU A 41 -3.32 1.55 3.69
C LEU A 41 -4.05 0.28 3.27
N VAL A 42 -4.83 0.33 2.17
CA VAL A 42 -5.54 -0.85 1.64
C VAL A 42 -4.56 -1.93 1.20
N SER A 43 -3.46 -1.56 0.53
CA SER A 43 -2.41 -2.52 0.11
C SER A 43 -1.73 -3.16 1.32
N ALA A 44 -1.41 -2.39 2.35
CA ALA A 44 -0.84 -2.90 3.59
C ALA A 44 -1.82 -3.86 4.30
N ALA A 45 -3.10 -3.48 4.42
CA ALA A 45 -4.14 -4.30 5.01
C ALA A 45 -4.35 -5.61 4.22
N GLY A 46 -4.37 -5.55 2.89
CA GLY A 46 -4.44 -6.73 2.03
C GLY A 46 -3.24 -7.65 2.19
N GLY A 47 -2.02 -7.11 2.28
CA GLY A 47 -0.81 -7.88 2.54
C GLY A 47 -0.83 -8.60 3.89
N VAL A 48 -1.27 -7.91 4.95
CA VAL A 48 -1.45 -8.50 6.28
C VAL A 48 -2.56 -9.55 6.28
N ALA A 49 -3.69 -9.29 5.63
CA ALA A 49 -4.79 -10.23 5.52
C ALA A 49 -4.39 -11.52 4.79
N TRP A 50 -3.48 -11.42 3.82
CA TRP A 50 -2.94 -12.58 3.10
C TRP A 50 -1.87 -13.35 3.90
N LEU A 51 -1.21 -12.70 4.86
CA LEU A 51 -0.27 -13.36 5.78
C LEU A 51 -0.97 -14.06 6.95
N MET A 52 -2.23 -13.71 7.25
CA MET A 52 -3.01 -14.48 8.20
C MET A 52 -3.28 -15.87 7.60
N PRO A 53 -2.86 -16.97 8.26
CA PRO A 53 -3.17 -18.31 7.79
C PRO A 53 -4.68 -18.46 7.68
N GLY A 54 -5.16 -18.61 6.45
CA GLY A 54 -6.55 -18.98 6.21
C GLY A 54 -6.74 -20.43 6.60
N GLU A 55 -7.21 -20.68 7.81
CA GLU A 55 -7.99 -21.88 8.09
C GLU A 55 -9.34 -21.72 7.38
N VAL A 56 -9.40 -22.18 6.13
CA VAL A 56 -10.63 -22.47 5.39
C VAL A 56 -10.50 -23.82 4.70
#